data_AF-A0A2S2DR84-F1
#
_entry.id   AF-A0A2S2DR84-F1
#
_cell.length_a   1.000
_cell.length_b   1.000
_cell.length_c   1.000
_cell.angle_alpha   90.00
_cell.angle_beta   90.00
_cell.angle_gamma   90.00
#
_symmetry.space_group_name_H-M   'P 1'
#
loop_
_entity.id
_entity.type
_entity.pdbx_description
1 polymer ?
#
loop_
_entity_poly.entity_id
_entity_poly.type
_entity_poly.pdbx_seq_one_letter_code
_entity_poly.pdbx_strand_id
1 'polypeptide(L)'
;MNKYSQIFNTKLDRFSTFLLILLSLNLKGQSVHNRKWEYTKVVYTSSTKNSTIITNSLPKGGGIVYQKGKEYNYFIFWANIRNESPSPLELQIKFPTLNFFNSDKSHFLVAFTKAKMSFDKVQDFDYGLIDLPSLLNNESNQLKDLKNRILPKNEYLFYVPVFIHKTKWPVRAEFILKDKKLFYKVTAGTDTVIVPCGGIKFLN
;
A
#
# COMPACT_ATOMS: atom_id res chain seq x y z
N MET A 1 59.03 34.57 9.67
CA MET A 1 57.99 33.54 9.36
C MET A 1 57.20 33.26 10.63
N ASN A 2 55.91 33.60 10.65
CA ASN A 2 55.14 33.83 11.87
C ASN A 2 54.47 32.53 12.35
N LYS A 3 54.92 32.00 13.50
CA LYS A 3 54.50 30.73 14.13
C LYS A 3 52.99 30.68 14.44
N TYR A 4 52.32 31.83 14.45
CA TYR A 4 50.89 31.99 14.72
C TYR A 4 49.97 31.55 13.55
N SER A 5 50.45 31.62 12.29
CA SER A 5 49.65 31.26 11.11
C SER A 5 49.43 29.73 11.00
N GLN A 6 50.43 28.92 11.37
CA GLN A 6 50.31 27.46 11.35
C GLN A 6 49.39 26.90 12.44
N ILE A 7 49.31 27.54 13.61
CA ILE A 7 48.47 27.09 14.73
C ILE A 7 46.99 27.34 14.46
N PHE A 8 46.65 28.43 13.77
CA PHE A 8 45.27 28.73 13.39
C PHE A 8 44.74 27.77 12.32
N ASN A 9 45.53 27.47 11.29
CA ASN A 9 45.14 26.54 10.23
C ASN A 9 44.92 25.11 10.76
N THR A 10 45.80 24.62 11.62
CA THR A 10 45.68 23.26 12.18
C THR A 10 44.48 23.08 13.12
N LYS A 11 44.05 24.15 13.82
CA LYS A 11 42.83 24.12 14.64
C LYS A 11 41.55 24.16 13.79
N LEU A 12 41.55 24.93 12.70
CA LEU A 12 40.40 25.04 11.79
C LEU A 12 40.16 23.72 11.04
N ASP A 13 41.22 23.05 10.60
CA ASP A 13 41.14 21.73 9.95
C ASP A 13 40.61 20.64 10.89
N ARG A 14 41.05 20.65 12.16
CA ARG A 14 40.55 19.69 13.17
C ARG A 14 39.07 19.92 13.47
N PHE A 15 38.61 21.17 13.50
CA PHE A 15 37.21 21.51 13.72
C PHE A 15 36.33 21.11 12.54
N SER A 16 36.80 21.34 11.30
CA SER A 16 36.14 20.92 10.06
C SER A 16 36.00 19.40 9.99
N THR A 17 37.08 18.67 10.32
CA THR A 17 37.07 17.21 10.34
C THR A 17 36.09 16.67 11.38
N PHE A 18 36.05 17.28 12.58
CA PHE A 18 35.12 16.87 13.64
C PHE A 18 33.65 17.17 13.27
N LEU A 19 33.39 18.30 12.61
CA LEU A 19 32.07 18.66 12.11
C LEU A 19 31.59 17.70 11.01
N LEU A 20 32.48 17.32 10.07
CA LEU A 20 32.19 16.31 9.04
C LEU A 20 31.90 14.92 9.64
N ILE A 21 32.64 14.52 10.68
CA ILE A 21 32.38 13.28 11.41
C ILE A 21 31.01 13.35 12.10
N LEU A 22 30.69 14.44 12.79
CA LEU A 22 29.37 14.64 13.42
C LEU A 22 28.22 14.65 12.41
N LEU A 23 28.38 15.29 11.25
CA LEU A 23 27.42 15.25 10.15
C LEU A 23 27.24 13.82 9.61
N SER A 24 28.33 13.07 9.44
CA SER A 24 28.27 11.67 8.98
C SER A 24 27.61 10.71 9.99
N LEU A 25 27.75 10.98 11.29
CA LEU A 25 27.08 10.23 12.36
C LEU A 25 25.58 10.54 12.41
N ASN A 26 25.16 11.78 12.14
CA ASN A 26 23.74 12.13 12.02
C ASN A 26 23.06 11.51 10.79
N LEU A 27 23.77 11.40 9.66
CA LEU A 27 23.31 10.66 8.47
C LEU A 27 23.10 9.16 8.75
N LYS A 28 23.91 8.56 9.64
CA LYS A 28 23.73 7.16 10.08
C LYS A 28 22.69 7.00 11.20
N GLY A 29 22.38 8.07 11.94
CA GLY A 29 21.41 8.09 13.04
C GLY A 29 19.95 8.11 12.59
N GLN A 30 19.65 8.58 11.38
CA GLN A 30 18.36 8.38 10.72
C GLN A 30 18.39 7.13 9.84
N SER A 31 18.63 5.96 10.42
CA SER A 31 18.08 4.76 9.78
C SER A 31 16.56 4.90 9.86
N VAL A 32 15.92 5.32 8.75
CA VAL A 32 14.48 5.13 8.58
C VAL A 32 14.28 3.64 8.85
N HIS A 33 13.77 3.31 10.04
CA HIS A 33 13.39 1.95 10.36
C HIS A 33 12.54 1.51 9.18
N ASN A 34 13.05 0.54 8.41
CA ASN A 34 12.39 0.05 7.20
C ASN A 34 11.14 -0.67 7.69
N ARG A 35 10.09 0.10 8.03
CA ARG A 35 8.91 -0.41 8.70
C ARG A 35 8.33 -1.43 7.77
N LYS A 36 8.08 -2.61 8.32
CA LYS A 36 7.39 -3.67 7.59
C LYS A 36 5.93 -3.22 7.47
N TRP A 37 5.60 -2.51 6.40
CA TRP A 37 4.26 -2.03 6.09
C TRP A 37 3.29 -3.16 5.68
N GLU A 38 3.54 -4.39 6.16
CA GLU A 38 2.68 -5.55 6.01
C GLU A 38 1.70 -5.62 7.18
N TYR A 39 0.42 -5.81 6.89
CA TYR A 39 -0.63 -6.04 7.87
C TYR A 39 -0.87 -7.54 8.07
N THR A 40 -1.13 -8.27 6.98
CA THR A 40 -1.38 -9.72 7.03
C THR A 40 -0.63 -10.42 5.91
N LYS A 41 -0.19 -11.65 6.14
CA LYS A 41 0.34 -12.55 5.12
C LYS A 41 -0.25 -13.93 5.34
N VAL A 42 -1.06 -14.41 4.41
CA VAL A 42 -1.82 -15.66 4.55
C VAL A 42 -1.52 -16.59 3.39
N VAL A 43 -1.23 -17.85 3.71
CA VAL A 43 -1.07 -18.93 2.73
C VAL A 43 -2.41 -19.63 2.54
N TYR A 44 -2.86 -19.74 1.31
CA TYR A 44 -4.08 -20.44 0.93
C TYR A 44 -3.72 -21.66 0.10
N THR A 45 -4.05 -22.85 0.59
CA THR A 45 -3.79 -24.11 -0.10
C THR A 45 -5.10 -24.73 -0.57
N SER A 46 -5.17 -25.12 -1.84
CA SER A 46 -6.31 -25.86 -2.39
C SER A 46 -6.19 -27.35 -2.07
N SER A 47 -7.30 -28.08 -2.21
CA SER A 47 -7.33 -29.55 -2.15
C SER A 47 -6.40 -30.22 -3.17
N THR A 48 -6.11 -29.54 -4.29
CA THR A 48 -5.19 -30.00 -5.35
C THR A 48 -3.73 -29.63 -5.10
N LYS A 49 -3.37 -29.23 -3.87
CA LYS A 49 -2.02 -28.76 -3.46
C LYS A 49 -1.53 -27.48 -4.16
N ASN A 50 -2.40 -26.76 -4.86
CA ASN A 50 -2.06 -25.44 -5.36
C ASN A 50 -2.04 -24.46 -4.19
N SER A 51 -1.05 -23.58 -4.14
CA SER A 51 -0.85 -22.60 -3.09
C SER A 51 -0.76 -21.18 -3.64
N THR A 52 -1.33 -20.24 -2.90
CA THR A 52 -1.24 -18.80 -3.16
C THR A 52 -1.02 -18.07 -1.85
N ILE A 53 -0.15 -17.08 -1.86
CA ILE A 53 0.10 -16.22 -0.70
C ILE A 53 -0.51 -14.86 -1.01
N ILE A 54 -1.33 -14.35 -0.10
CA ILE A 54 -1.83 -12.97 -0.16
C ILE A 54 -1.19 -12.19 0.98
N THR A 55 -0.48 -11.12 0.63
CA THR A 55 0.05 -10.13 1.58
C THR A 55 -0.71 -8.83 1.42
N ASN A 56 -1.22 -8.28 2.52
CA ASN A 56 -1.93 -7.00 2.56
C ASN A 56 -1.11 -5.99 3.35
N SER A 57 -1.17 -4.71 2.97
CA SER A 57 -0.43 -3.65 3.65
C SER A 57 -1.17 -3.03 4.83
N LEU A 58 -0.43 -2.32 5.68
CA LEU A 58 -1.01 -1.28 6.54
C LEU A 58 -1.44 -0.07 5.70
N PRO A 59 -2.38 0.77 6.18
CA PRO A 59 -2.74 1.99 5.45
C PRO A 59 -1.60 3.01 5.49
N LYS A 60 -1.44 3.74 4.39
CA LYS A 60 -0.87 5.09 4.37
C LYS A 60 -1.94 6.09 3.94
N GLY A 61 -1.69 7.39 4.12
CA GLY A 61 -2.64 8.45 3.85
C GLY A 61 -3.33 8.96 5.11
N GLY A 62 -4.62 9.29 4.98
CA GLY A 62 -5.43 9.96 6.00
C GLY A 62 -5.74 11.41 5.68
N GLY A 63 -5.25 11.94 4.56
CA GLY A 63 -5.62 13.25 4.05
C GLY A 63 -7.06 13.29 3.53
N ILE A 64 -7.52 14.49 3.18
CA ILE A 64 -8.90 14.76 2.77
C ILE A 64 -8.94 15.09 1.27
N VAL A 65 -9.92 14.52 0.58
CA VAL A 65 -10.29 14.86 -0.79
C VAL A 65 -11.81 15.04 -0.91
N TYR A 66 -12.26 15.70 -1.97
CA TYR A 66 -13.66 16.00 -2.18
C TYR A 66 -14.19 15.40 -3.48
N GLN A 67 -15.43 14.93 -3.45
CA GLN A 67 -16.18 14.53 -4.64
C GLN A 67 -17.60 15.06 -4.53
N LYS A 68 -18.02 15.89 -5.49
CA LYS A 68 -19.36 16.50 -5.54
C LYS A 68 -19.77 17.17 -4.20
N GLY A 69 -18.85 17.90 -3.59
CA GLY A 69 -19.05 18.59 -2.30
C GLY A 69 -19.03 17.70 -1.07
N LYS A 70 -18.85 16.37 -1.19
CA LYS A 70 -18.67 15.46 -0.06
C LYS A 70 -17.21 15.25 0.26
N GLU A 71 -16.87 15.30 1.54
CA GLU A 71 -15.54 15.02 2.08
C GLU A 71 -15.28 13.50 2.17
N TYR A 72 -14.07 13.08 1.81
CA TYR A 72 -13.57 11.72 1.99
C TYR A 72 -12.16 11.74 2.57
N ASN A 73 -11.90 10.91 3.58
CA ASN A 73 -10.52 10.55 3.92
C ASN A 73 -10.04 9.47 2.96
N TYR A 74 -8.82 9.62 2.45
CA TYR A 74 -8.22 8.61 1.60
C TYR A 74 -7.26 7.71 2.39
N PHE A 75 -7.20 6.45 1.97
CA PHE A 75 -6.30 5.43 2.49
C PHE A 75 -5.71 4.65 1.35
N ILE A 76 -4.38 4.62 1.27
CA ILE A 76 -3.69 3.86 0.26
C ILE A 76 -3.21 2.58 0.90
N PHE A 77 -3.63 1.47 0.30
CA PHE A 77 -3.11 0.14 0.59
C PHE A 77 -2.39 -0.40 -0.63
N TRP A 78 -1.61 -1.45 -0.43
CA TRP A 78 -1.16 -2.35 -1.49
C TRP A 78 -1.47 -3.79 -1.11
N ALA A 79 -1.63 -4.62 -2.13
CA ALA A 79 -1.77 -6.06 -1.97
C ALA A 79 -0.82 -6.78 -2.92
N ASN A 80 -0.22 -7.87 -2.45
CA ASN A 80 0.60 -8.76 -3.25
C ASN A 80 -0.04 -10.15 -3.29
N ILE A 81 -0.26 -10.67 -4.48
CA ILE A 81 -0.73 -12.04 -4.70
C ILE A 81 0.39 -12.82 -5.36
N ARG A 82 0.94 -13.79 -4.63
CA ARG A 82 2.05 -14.64 -5.08
C ARG A 82 1.57 -16.05 -5.38
N ASN A 83 1.83 -16.52 -6.60
CA ASN A 83 1.49 -17.85 -7.04
C ASN A 83 2.61 -18.83 -6.66
N GLU A 84 2.35 -19.69 -5.68
CA GLU A 84 3.29 -20.74 -5.27
C GLU A 84 3.06 -22.08 -5.98
N SER A 85 2.09 -22.13 -6.90
CA SER A 85 1.70 -23.35 -7.62
C SER A 85 2.54 -23.56 -8.89
N PRO A 86 2.64 -24.80 -9.40
CA PRO A 86 3.29 -25.09 -10.68
C PRO A 86 2.45 -24.63 -11.89
N SER A 87 1.16 -24.40 -11.69
CA SER A 87 0.22 -23.89 -12.69
C SER A 87 0.12 -22.36 -12.65
N PRO A 88 -0.07 -21.67 -13.79
CA PRO A 88 -0.44 -20.26 -13.81
C PRO A 88 -1.75 -19.99 -13.05
N LEU A 89 -1.86 -18.80 -12.47
CA LEU A 89 -3.01 -18.33 -11.70
C LEU A 89 -3.65 -17.13 -12.38
N GLU A 90 -4.92 -17.23 -12.76
CA GLU A 90 -5.71 -16.08 -13.17
C GLU A 90 -6.30 -15.38 -11.94
N LEU A 91 -6.05 -14.09 -11.83
CA LEU A 91 -6.64 -13.19 -10.87
C LEU A 91 -7.68 -12.34 -11.58
N GLN A 92 -8.88 -12.27 -11.01
CA GLN A 92 -9.92 -11.34 -11.43
C GLN A 92 -10.48 -10.62 -10.22
N ILE A 93 -10.45 -9.29 -10.23
CA ILE A 93 -11.05 -8.44 -9.21
C ILE A 93 -11.98 -7.44 -9.90
N LYS A 94 -13.20 -7.33 -9.40
CA LYS A 94 -14.19 -6.34 -9.76
C LYS A 94 -14.80 -5.80 -8.46
N PHE A 95 -14.50 -4.55 -8.12
CA PHE A 95 -15.09 -3.93 -6.93
C PHE A 95 -16.37 -3.17 -7.30
N PRO A 96 -17.43 -3.24 -6.48
CA PRO A 96 -18.48 -2.23 -6.51
C PRO A 96 -17.87 -0.87 -6.16
N THR A 97 -18.10 0.16 -6.97
CA THR A 97 -17.46 1.47 -6.73
C THR A 97 -17.89 2.07 -5.40
N LEU A 98 -19.10 1.82 -4.91
CA LEU A 98 -19.66 2.33 -3.66
C LEU A 98 -20.15 1.20 -2.75
N ASN A 99 -19.74 1.25 -1.48
CA ASN A 99 -20.12 0.28 -0.45
C ASN A 99 -20.43 1.00 0.86
N PHE A 100 -21.35 0.46 1.65
CA PHE A 100 -21.80 1.07 2.89
C PHE A 100 -21.28 0.29 4.09
N PHE A 101 -20.91 1.00 5.15
CA PHE A 101 -20.74 0.40 6.47
C PHE A 101 -22.11 0.14 7.08
N ASN A 102 -22.19 -0.77 8.06
CA ASN A 102 -23.46 -1.15 8.69
C ASN A 102 -24.24 0.04 9.26
N SER A 103 -23.56 1.12 9.65
CA SER A 103 -24.23 2.40 9.82
C SER A 103 -24.31 3.09 8.45
N ASP A 104 -25.49 3.13 7.83
CA ASP A 104 -25.77 3.75 6.51
C ASP A 104 -25.37 5.24 6.38
N LYS A 105 -24.82 5.82 7.46
CA LYS A 105 -24.25 7.16 7.52
C LYS A 105 -22.81 7.22 6.97
N SER A 106 -22.09 6.11 6.91
CA SER A 106 -20.71 6.03 6.41
C SER A 106 -20.63 5.04 5.24
N HIS A 107 -19.85 5.42 4.23
CA HIS A 107 -19.66 4.63 3.03
C HIS A 107 -18.24 4.80 2.52
N PHE A 108 -17.81 3.88 1.66
CA PHE A 108 -16.49 3.91 1.06
C PHE A 108 -16.52 3.58 -0.42
N LEU A 109 -15.52 4.11 -1.11
CA LEU A 109 -15.25 3.85 -2.52
C LEU A 109 -13.89 3.19 -2.64
N VAL A 110 -13.77 2.18 -3.51
CA VAL A 110 -12.47 1.63 -3.90
C VAL A 110 -12.21 2.04 -5.33
N ALA A 111 -11.11 2.76 -5.57
CA ALA A 111 -10.73 3.24 -6.90
C ALA A 111 -9.40 2.62 -7.31
N PHE A 112 -9.45 1.45 -7.94
CA PHE A 112 -8.25 0.85 -8.50
C PHE A 112 -7.61 1.79 -9.50
N THR A 113 -6.29 1.88 -9.49
CA THR A 113 -5.53 2.79 -10.35
C THR A 113 -4.74 2.00 -11.40
N LYS A 114 -4.53 2.62 -12.56
CA LYS A 114 -3.60 2.12 -13.60
C LYS A 114 -2.13 2.21 -13.17
N ALA A 115 -1.84 2.98 -12.11
CA ALA A 115 -0.49 3.12 -11.58
C ALA A 115 0.05 1.77 -11.09
N LYS A 116 1.33 1.51 -11.37
CA LYS A 116 2.02 0.30 -10.92
C LYS A 116 2.59 0.51 -9.52
N MET A 117 2.26 -0.42 -8.63
CA MET A 117 2.89 -0.53 -7.32
C MET A 117 4.18 -1.34 -7.43
N SER A 118 5.16 -1.02 -6.61
CA SER A 118 6.46 -1.68 -6.55
C SER A 118 7.05 -1.59 -5.14
N PHE A 119 7.91 -2.52 -4.75
CA PHE A 119 8.40 -2.59 -3.36
C PHE A 119 9.32 -1.43 -2.97
N ASP A 120 10.01 -0.81 -3.93
CA ASP A 120 10.79 0.41 -3.72
C ASP A 120 9.93 1.57 -3.19
N LYS A 121 8.65 1.63 -3.57
CA LYS A 121 7.72 2.65 -3.11
C LYS A 121 7.12 2.38 -1.72
N VAL A 122 7.44 1.25 -1.09
CA VAL A 122 6.86 0.89 0.22
C VAL A 122 7.17 1.94 1.28
N GLN A 123 8.31 2.61 1.21
CA GLN A 123 8.68 3.66 2.17
C GLN A 123 8.19 5.05 1.78
N ASP A 124 7.84 5.28 0.51
CA ASP A 124 7.37 6.57 0.03
C ASP A 124 6.10 7.05 0.74
N PHE A 125 5.93 8.36 0.78
CA PHE A 125 4.67 8.97 1.20
C PHE A 125 3.52 8.43 0.34
N ASP A 126 2.44 7.98 0.97
CA ASP A 126 1.29 7.35 0.30
C ASP A 126 1.67 6.21 -0.67
N TYR A 127 2.77 5.51 -0.35
CA TYR A 127 3.36 4.48 -1.21
C TYR A 127 3.71 4.99 -2.62
N GLY A 128 4.03 6.27 -2.77
CA GLY A 128 4.38 6.91 -4.03
C GLY A 128 3.19 7.13 -4.97
N LEU A 129 1.96 6.94 -4.50
CA LEU A 129 0.75 7.23 -5.28
C LEU A 129 0.42 8.73 -5.18
N ILE A 130 0.21 9.36 -6.33
CA ILE A 130 -0.06 10.80 -6.45
C ILE A 130 -1.44 11.04 -7.09
N ASP A 131 -1.88 12.30 -7.08
CA ASP A 131 -3.10 12.77 -7.76
C ASP A 131 -4.39 12.06 -7.32
N LEU A 132 -4.52 11.82 -6.01
CA LEU A 132 -5.69 11.19 -5.39
C LEU A 132 -7.02 11.92 -5.63
N PRO A 133 -7.08 13.28 -5.66
CA PRO A 133 -8.31 13.98 -6.03
C PRO A 133 -8.78 13.60 -7.44
N SER A 134 -7.87 13.52 -8.41
CA SER A 134 -8.18 13.11 -9.77
C SER A 134 -8.58 11.65 -9.85
N LEU A 135 -7.93 10.76 -9.09
CA LEU A 135 -8.31 9.35 -9.01
C LEU A 135 -9.76 9.19 -8.51
N LEU A 136 -10.20 10.00 -7.55
CA LEU A 136 -11.57 9.97 -7.02
C LEU A 136 -12.60 10.58 -7.99
N ASN A 137 -12.23 11.64 -8.73
CA ASN A 137 -13.17 12.43 -9.53
C ASN A 137 -13.19 12.08 -11.02
N ASN A 138 -12.18 11.37 -11.54
CA ASN A 138 -12.07 11.03 -12.95
C ASN A 138 -12.04 9.50 -13.15
N GLU A 139 -13.17 8.93 -13.58
CA GLU A 139 -13.30 7.49 -13.83
C GLU A 139 -12.31 6.95 -14.88
N SER A 140 -11.78 7.79 -15.79
CA SER A 140 -10.80 7.34 -16.79
C SER A 140 -9.43 7.00 -16.19
N ASN A 141 -9.14 7.52 -15.00
CA ASN A 141 -7.94 7.21 -14.22
C ASN A 141 -8.10 5.93 -13.38
N GLN A 142 -9.33 5.41 -13.29
CA GLN A 142 -9.63 4.19 -12.56
C GLN A 142 -9.56 2.94 -13.45
N LEU A 143 -9.18 1.83 -12.85
CA LEU A 143 -9.38 0.50 -13.41
C LEU A 143 -10.74 -0.03 -12.96
N LYS A 144 -11.63 -0.32 -13.92
CA LYS A 144 -12.96 -0.89 -13.62
C LYS A 144 -12.87 -2.34 -13.15
N ASP A 145 -11.94 -3.09 -13.75
CA ASP A 145 -11.64 -4.46 -13.43
C ASP A 145 -10.12 -4.63 -13.41
N LEU A 146 -9.64 -5.47 -12.50
CA LEU A 146 -8.26 -5.93 -12.49
C LEU A 146 -8.25 -7.39 -12.96
N LYS A 147 -7.55 -7.64 -14.07
CA LYS A 147 -7.32 -8.98 -14.60
C LYS A 147 -5.83 -9.19 -14.77
N ASN A 148 -5.31 -10.27 -14.21
CA ASN A 148 -3.90 -10.60 -14.33
C ASN A 148 -3.69 -12.11 -14.40
N ARG A 149 -2.67 -12.54 -15.15
CA ARG A 149 -2.21 -13.93 -15.18
C ARG A 149 -0.85 -14.00 -14.50
N ILE A 150 -0.81 -14.61 -13.33
CA ILE A 150 0.37 -14.73 -12.48
C ILE A 150 1.02 -16.08 -12.78
N LEU A 151 2.20 -16.06 -13.39
CA LEU A 151 2.96 -17.26 -13.71
C LEU A 151 3.38 -18.03 -12.44
N PRO A 152 3.72 -19.31 -12.55
CA PRO A 152 4.30 -20.08 -11.45
C PRO A 152 5.48 -19.35 -10.81
N LYS A 153 5.50 -19.29 -9.48
CA LYS A 153 6.53 -18.62 -8.65
C LYS A 153 6.67 -17.11 -8.86
N ASN A 154 5.76 -16.49 -9.61
CA ASN A 154 5.67 -15.04 -9.75
C ASN A 154 4.62 -14.45 -8.81
N GLU A 155 4.63 -13.13 -8.74
CA GLU A 155 3.70 -12.37 -7.91
C GLU A 155 3.16 -11.15 -8.64
N TYR A 156 2.04 -10.64 -8.15
CA TYR A 156 1.39 -9.47 -8.68
C TYR A 156 1.06 -8.50 -7.55
N LEU A 157 1.74 -7.36 -7.58
CA LEU A 157 1.66 -6.28 -6.60
C LEU A 157 0.89 -5.10 -7.20
N PHE A 158 -0.10 -4.59 -6.48
CA PHE A 158 -0.98 -3.51 -6.95
C PHE A 158 -1.47 -2.63 -5.80
N TYR A 159 -1.83 -1.39 -6.12
CA TYR A 159 -2.46 -0.45 -5.18
C TYR A 159 -3.93 -0.76 -4.96
N VAL A 160 -4.42 -0.44 -3.76
CA VAL A 160 -5.84 -0.44 -3.40
C VAL A 160 -6.19 0.86 -2.67
N PRO A 161 -6.48 1.95 -3.41
CA PRO A 161 -6.94 3.21 -2.83
C PRO A 161 -8.39 3.10 -2.35
N VAL A 162 -8.64 3.50 -1.11
CA VAL A 162 -9.96 3.50 -0.47
C VAL A 162 -10.29 4.91 0.01
N PHE A 163 -11.46 5.42 -0.37
CA PHE A 163 -11.96 6.73 0.02
C PHE A 163 -13.17 6.54 0.93
N ILE A 164 -13.11 7.02 2.17
CA ILE A 164 -14.15 6.80 3.18
C ILE A 164 -14.82 8.13 3.54
N HIS A 165 -16.15 8.17 3.44
CA HIS A 165 -16.95 9.28 3.92
C HIS A 165 -17.32 9.05 5.40
N LYS A 166 -17.12 10.08 6.24
CA LYS A 166 -17.34 10.02 7.70
C LYS A 166 -16.57 8.85 8.35
N THR A 167 -15.26 8.85 8.12
CA THR A 167 -14.35 7.80 8.57
C THR A 167 -14.32 7.65 10.08
N LYS A 168 -14.32 6.40 10.54
CA LYS A 168 -13.97 6.03 11.91
C LYS A 168 -12.57 5.40 11.93
N TRP A 169 -11.80 5.69 12.96
CA TRP A 169 -10.44 5.20 13.12
C TRP A 169 -10.37 4.08 14.17
N PRO A 170 -9.42 3.13 14.06
CA PRO A 170 -8.44 2.97 12.97
C PRO A 170 -9.04 2.34 11.71
N VAL A 171 -8.40 2.56 10.56
CA VAL A 171 -8.77 1.92 9.29
C VAL A 171 -7.85 0.75 8.99
N ARG A 172 -8.42 -0.39 8.59
CA ARG A 172 -7.70 -1.57 8.10
C ARG A 172 -8.42 -2.13 6.89
N ALA A 173 -7.66 -2.73 5.97
CA ALA A 173 -8.24 -3.44 4.86
C ALA A 173 -7.38 -4.65 4.47
N GLU A 174 -8.03 -5.71 4.00
CA GLU A 174 -7.37 -6.95 3.62
C GLU A 174 -8.17 -7.72 2.56
N PHE A 175 -7.48 -8.35 1.63
CA PHE A 175 -8.04 -9.40 0.80
C PHE A 175 -8.00 -10.74 1.53
N ILE A 176 -9.13 -11.43 1.47
CA ILE A 176 -9.36 -12.76 2.04
C ILE A 176 -9.80 -13.68 0.91
N LEU A 177 -9.19 -14.85 0.82
CA LEU A 177 -9.57 -15.88 -0.15
C LEU A 177 -10.34 -17.01 0.56
N LYS A 178 -11.53 -17.36 0.04
CA LYS A 178 -12.29 -18.53 0.49
C LYS A 178 -12.83 -19.26 -0.73
N ASP A 179 -12.53 -20.54 -0.87
CA ASP A 179 -13.02 -21.39 -1.97
C ASP A 179 -12.84 -20.74 -3.35
N LYS A 180 -11.64 -20.23 -3.63
CA LYS A 180 -11.27 -19.51 -4.87
C LYS A 180 -12.00 -18.17 -5.09
N LYS A 181 -12.88 -17.75 -4.19
CA LYS A 181 -13.54 -16.44 -4.20
C LYS A 181 -12.75 -15.45 -3.36
N LEU A 182 -12.60 -14.24 -3.89
CA LEU A 182 -11.89 -13.15 -3.23
C LEU A 182 -12.90 -12.20 -2.59
N PHE A 183 -12.62 -11.85 -1.35
CA PHE A 183 -13.36 -10.87 -0.57
C PHE A 183 -12.40 -9.78 -0.13
N TYR A 184 -12.88 -8.55 -0.08
CA TYR A 184 -12.14 -7.46 0.53
C TYR A 184 -12.88 -7.01 1.77
N LYS A 185 -12.17 -7.08 2.89
CA LYS A 185 -12.66 -6.65 4.19
C LYS A 185 -12.12 -5.26 4.46
N VAL A 186 -13.00 -4.34 4.82
CA VAL A 186 -12.65 -2.99 5.27
C VAL A 186 -13.20 -2.81 6.67
N THR A 187 -12.33 -2.40 7.60
CA THR A 187 -12.68 -2.06 8.97
C THR A 187 -12.36 -0.60 9.21
N ALA A 188 -13.30 0.15 9.79
CA ALA A 188 -13.15 1.55 10.20
C ALA A 188 -13.70 1.70 11.63
N GLY A 189 -12.81 1.82 12.61
CA GLY A 189 -13.19 1.74 14.03
C GLY A 189 -13.81 0.38 14.35
N THR A 190 -15.06 0.37 14.81
CA THR A 190 -15.82 -0.86 15.08
C THR A 190 -16.61 -1.38 13.88
N ASP A 191 -16.73 -0.58 12.82
CA ASP A 191 -17.53 -0.96 11.65
C ASP A 191 -16.68 -1.84 10.73
N THR A 192 -17.21 -2.97 10.31
CA THR A 192 -16.54 -3.89 9.39
C THR A 192 -17.49 -4.34 8.30
N VAL A 193 -17.01 -4.33 7.06
CA VAL A 193 -17.73 -4.81 5.89
C VAL A 193 -16.85 -5.79 5.14
N ILE A 194 -17.46 -6.87 4.63
CA ILE A 194 -16.80 -7.84 3.76
C ILE A 194 -17.54 -7.84 2.43
N VAL A 195 -16.84 -7.45 1.36
CA VAL A 195 -17.42 -7.32 0.02
C VAL A 195 -16.87 -8.42 -0.88
N PRO A 196 -17.71 -9.24 -1.55
CA PRO A 196 -17.24 -10.13 -2.59
C PRO A 196 -16.71 -9.30 -3.76
N CYS A 197 -15.46 -9.54 -4.17
CA CYS A 197 -14.78 -8.68 -5.13
C CYS A 197 -14.09 -9.43 -6.26
N GLY A 198 -14.24 -10.74 -6.37
CA GLY A 198 -13.68 -11.50 -7.48
C GLY A 198 -13.25 -12.90 -7.08
N GLY A 199 -12.15 -13.36 -7.65
CA GLY A 199 -11.63 -14.70 -7.40
C GLY A 199 -10.34 -15.00 -8.12
N ILE A 200 -9.86 -16.22 -7.89
CA ILE A 200 -8.67 -16.75 -8.55
C ILE A 200 -8.98 -18.09 -9.21
N LYS A 201 -8.29 -18.41 -10.31
CA LYS A 201 -8.43 -19.68 -11.01
C LYS A 201 -7.05 -20.19 -11.43
N PHE A 202 -6.70 -21.39 -10.99
CA PHE A 202 -5.51 -22.06 -11.50
C PHE A 202 -5.81 -22.64 -12.89
N LEU A 203 -4.88 -22.43 -13.82
CA LEU A 203 -4.94 -22.97 -15.17
C LEU A 203 -4.22 -24.32 -15.20
N ASN A 204 -4.95 -25.37 -15.59
CA ASN A 204 -4.38 -26.71 -15.76
C ASN A 204 -3.44 -26.75 -16.96
#